data_AF-A0A8S4GUY9-F1
#
_entry.id   AF-A0A8S4GUY9-F1
#
_cell.length_a   1.000
_cell.length_b   1.000
_cell.length_c   1.000
_cell.angle_alpha   90.00
_cell.angle_beta   90.00
_cell.angle_gamma   90.00
#
_symmetry.space_group_name_H-M   'P 1'
#
loop_
_entity.id
_entity.type
_entity.pdbx_description
1 polymer ?
#
loop_
_entity_poly.entity_id
_entity_poly.type
_entity_poly.pdbx_seq_one_letter_code
_entity_poly.pdbx_strand_id
1 'polypeptide(L)'
;MPLHARAVSVSAVGAGPLCRRPLRQSGLVRPARTPAARRTDRVRVYAEGSKQVVKKVNAAELEVEIANRSKPLIVDFYASWCGPCVMLAKELDKVADELGDAVTIVKVDCDEEEELAGQLQIRGLPTLVFISPDGEKPALRTEGLLPSDTIKEIIANEL
;
A
#
# COMPACT_ATOMS: atom_id res chain seq x y z
N MET A 1 1.93 -59.34 -22.00
CA MET A 1 3.15 -60.13 -21.69
C MET A 1 4.35 -59.18 -21.78
N PRO A 2 5.36 -59.28 -20.89
CA PRO A 2 5.45 -58.47 -19.67
C PRO A 2 6.70 -57.57 -19.54
N LEU A 3 6.55 -56.52 -18.73
CA LEU A 3 7.41 -56.03 -17.62
C LEU A 3 8.95 -55.85 -17.71
N HIS A 4 9.36 -54.80 -16.97
CA HIS A 4 10.59 -54.54 -16.19
C HIS A 4 11.54 -53.50 -16.80
N ALA A 5 11.50 -52.22 -16.40
CA ALA A 5 11.80 -51.65 -15.07
C ALA A 5 13.19 -52.09 -14.56
N ARG A 6 14.20 -51.24 -14.80
CA ARG A 6 15.50 -51.31 -14.13
C ARG A 6 15.54 -50.28 -13.02
N ALA A 7 15.32 -50.76 -11.80
CA ALA A 7 15.64 -50.05 -10.57
C ALA A 7 17.16 -50.03 -10.40
N VAL A 8 17.72 -48.83 -10.18
CA VAL A 8 19.10 -48.67 -9.72
C VAL A 8 19.07 -48.62 -8.20
N SER A 9 19.61 -49.67 -7.60
CA SER A 9 19.85 -49.80 -6.17
C SER A 9 20.99 -48.90 -5.74
N VAL A 10 20.78 -48.04 -4.74
CA VAL A 10 21.85 -47.52 -3.89
C VAL A 10 21.47 -47.74 -2.44
N SER A 11 22.33 -48.49 -1.77
CA SER A 11 22.19 -49.00 -0.41
C SER A 11 22.34 -47.94 0.67
N ALA A 12 21.41 -48.01 1.62
CA ALA A 12 21.58 -48.06 3.07
C ALA A 12 22.65 -47.22 3.80
N VAL A 13 22.12 -46.38 4.70
CA VAL A 13 22.41 -46.33 6.15
C VAL A 13 23.87 -46.13 6.56
N GLY A 14 24.23 -44.86 6.81
CA GLY A 14 25.38 -44.47 7.62
C GLY A 14 24.93 -43.68 8.85
N ALA A 15 24.72 -44.38 9.97
CA ALA A 15 24.45 -43.77 11.27
C ALA A 15 25.71 -43.06 11.79
N GLY A 16 25.68 -41.74 11.83
CA GLY A 16 26.71 -40.91 12.44
C GLY A 16 26.61 -40.92 13.99
N PRO A 17 27.75 -40.94 14.71
CA PRO A 17 27.76 -41.17 16.15
C PRO A 17 27.38 -39.91 16.93
N LEU A 18 26.31 -40.05 17.72
CA LEU A 18 26.13 -39.55 19.09
C LEU A 18 27.04 -38.38 19.51
N CYS A 19 26.55 -37.15 19.31
CA CYS A 19 27.07 -35.96 19.96
C CYS A 19 26.80 -36.03 21.47
N ARG A 20 27.69 -36.71 22.21
CA ARG A 20 27.73 -36.70 23.68
C ARG A 20 28.06 -35.29 24.16
N ARG A 21 27.03 -34.50 24.46
CA ARG A 21 27.19 -33.23 25.19
C ARG A 21 27.62 -33.52 26.63
N PRO A 22 28.77 -33.03 27.10
CA PRO A 22 29.08 -33.03 28.52
C PRO A 22 28.21 -31.98 29.23
N LEU A 23 27.44 -32.44 30.22
CA LEU A 23 26.88 -31.61 31.27
C LEU A 23 28.04 -31.00 32.06
N ARG A 24 28.29 -29.69 31.89
CA ARG A 24 29.10 -28.93 32.83
C ARG A 24 28.24 -27.88 33.50
N GLN A 25 27.86 -28.22 34.72
CA GLN A 25 27.16 -27.39 35.68
C GLN A 25 28.01 -26.19 36.12
N SER A 26 27.26 -25.18 36.60
CA SER A 26 27.64 -24.23 37.66
C SER A 26 28.48 -23.02 37.27
N GLY A 27 27.77 -21.88 37.21
CA GLY A 27 28.34 -20.53 37.13
C GLY A 27 27.28 -19.44 36.96
N LEU A 28 26.10 -19.59 37.58
CA LEU A 28 25.05 -18.56 37.60
C LEU A 28 25.39 -17.52 38.67
N VAL A 29 26.10 -16.47 38.27
CA VAL A 29 26.02 -15.18 38.97
C VAL A 29 25.42 -14.20 37.97
N ARG A 30 24.10 -14.01 38.09
CA ARG A 30 23.29 -13.15 37.23
C ARG A 30 23.65 -11.69 37.58
N PRO A 31 24.14 -10.85 36.66
CA PRO A 31 24.16 -9.42 36.93
C PRO A 31 22.72 -8.93 37.12
N ALA A 32 22.59 -8.01 38.06
CA ALA A 32 21.31 -7.45 38.48
C ALA A 32 20.54 -6.86 37.29
N ARG A 33 19.24 -7.11 37.33
CA ARG A 33 18.21 -6.61 36.42
C ARG A 33 18.35 -5.10 36.22
N THR A 34 18.81 -4.67 35.05
CA THR A 34 18.49 -3.34 34.55
C THR A 34 17.00 -3.34 34.18
N PRO A 35 16.18 -2.41 34.69
CA PRO A 35 14.77 -2.37 34.37
C PRO A 35 14.58 -2.11 32.88
N ALA A 36 13.64 -2.86 32.30
CA ALA A 36 13.12 -2.70 30.95
C ALA A 36 12.59 -1.27 30.76
N ALA A 37 13.42 -0.39 30.21
CA ALA A 37 13.03 0.94 29.78
C ALA A 37 12.92 0.95 28.26
N ARG A 38 11.68 0.68 27.83
CA ARG A 38 11.04 1.19 26.62
C ARG A 38 11.81 1.08 25.30
N ARG A 39 11.48 -0.03 24.61
CA ARG A 39 11.34 -0.09 23.16
C ARG A 39 10.28 0.94 22.70
N THR A 40 10.61 2.23 22.73
CA THR A 40 9.79 3.29 22.15
C THR A 40 10.65 4.16 21.26
N ASP A 41 10.92 3.66 20.06
CA ASP A 41 10.88 4.51 18.86
C ASP A 41 10.41 3.64 17.68
N ARG A 42 9.24 3.04 17.88
CA ARG A 42 8.46 2.45 16.80
C ARG A 42 7.49 3.54 16.35
N VAL A 43 7.88 4.22 15.27
CA VAL A 43 7.05 5.09 14.41
C VAL A 43 6.60 6.41 15.06
N ARG A 44 7.48 7.41 15.07
CA ARG A 44 7.08 8.79 14.75
C ARG A 44 7.24 9.02 13.25
N VAL A 45 6.34 8.44 12.45
CA VAL A 45 6.16 8.83 11.04
C VAL A 45 4.68 9.15 10.83
N TYR A 46 4.27 10.20 11.52
CA TYR A 46 3.13 11.04 11.18
C TYR A 46 3.60 12.46 11.41
N ALA A 47 4.59 12.87 10.60
CA ALA A 47 4.92 14.27 10.47
C ALA A 47 3.84 14.90 9.60
N GLU A 48 3.13 15.86 10.19
CA GLU A 48 2.23 16.81 9.54
C GLU A 48 2.73 17.23 8.15
N GLY A 49 1.97 16.85 7.13
CA GLY A 49 2.05 17.37 5.76
C GLY A 49 0.70 17.98 5.38
N SER A 50 0.17 18.87 6.22
CA SER A 50 -1.07 19.59 5.95
C SER A 50 -0.76 20.85 5.16
N LYS A 51 -0.80 20.74 3.84
CA LYS A 51 -1.08 21.92 3.00
C LYS A 51 -1.94 21.57 1.79
N GLN A 52 -3.19 21.22 2.09
CA GLN A 52 -4.37 21.72 1.37
C GLN A 52 -4.50 21.43 -0.14
N VAL A 53 -3.85 20.39 -0.66
CA VAL A 53 -4.10 19.90 -2.03
C VAL A 53 -5.14 18.77 -2.03
N VAL A 54 -5.27 18.03 -0.92
CA VAL A 54 -6.20 16.90 -0.79
C VAL A 54 -7.56 17.38 -0.31
N LYS A 55 -8.54 17.45 -1.23
CA LYS A 55 -9.91 17.85 -0.92
C LYS A 55 -10.80 16.61 -0.76
N LYS A 56 -11.59 16.55 0.32
CA LYS A 56 -12.73 15.61 0.38
C LYS A 56 -13.90 16.24 -0.37
N VAL A 57 -14.49 15.51 -1.32
CA VAL A 57 -15.58 16.01 -2.16
C VAL A 57 -16.74 14.99 -2.18
N ASN A 58 -17.96 15.50 -2.34
CA ASN A 58 -19.17 14.69 -2.51
C ASN A 58 -19.41 14.45 -4.01
N ALA A 59 -20.44 13.66 -4.34
CA ALA A 59 -20.77 13.35 -5.74
C ALA A 59 -20.99 14.59 -6.61
N ALA A 60 -21.81 15.55 -6.15
CA ALA A 60 -22.11 16.75 -6.90
C ALA A 60 -20.87 17.64 -7.13
N GLU A 61 -20.04 17.82 -6.10
CA GLU A 61 -18.79 18.57 -6.25
C GLU A 61 -17.78 17.85 -7.16
N LEU A 62 -17.74 16.52 -7.13
CA LEU A 62 -16.84 15.74 -7.99
C LEU A 62 -17.16 15.98 -9.46
N GLU A 63 -18.43 15.91 -9.85
CA GLU A 63 -18.85 16.16 -11.24
C GLU A 63 -18.46 17.56 -11.70
N VAL A 64 -18.63 18.57 -10.83
CA VAL A 64 -18.24 19.95 -11.11
C VAL A 64 -16.71 20.08 -11.23
N GLU A 65 -15.93 19.43 -10.38
CA GLU A 65 -14.46 19.47 -10.46
C GLU A 65 -13.94 18.74 -11.71
N ILE A 66 -14.58 17.62 -12.08
CA ILE A 66 -14.31 16.89 -13.32
C ILE A 66 -14.66 17.76 -14.54
N ALA A 67 -15.75 18.53 -14.49
CA ALA A 67 -16.17 19.40 -15.59
C ALA A 67 -15.30 20.67 -15.71
N ASN A 68 -14.87 21.25 -14.59
CA ASN A 68 -14.06 22.47 -14.54
C ASN A 68 -12.54 22.19 -14.44
N ARG A 69 -12.11 20.97 -14.76
CA ARG A 69 -10.71 20.57 -14.63
C ARG A 69 -9.82 21.40 -15.56
N SER A 70 -8.95 22.21 -14.96
CA SER A 70 -7.87 22.93 -15.67
C SER A 70 -6.51 22.27 -15.49
N LYS A 71 -6.46 21.23 -14.65
CA LYS A 71 -5.27 20.52 -14.19
C LYS A 71 -5.57 19.02 -14.16
N PRO A 72 -4.55 18.15 -14.22
CA PRO A 72 -4.70 16.73 -13.90
C PRO A 72 -5.46 16.55 -12.58
N LEU A 73 -6.49 15.73 -12.61
CA LEU A 73 -7.32 15.40 -11.46
C LEU A 73 -7.11 13.93 -11.10
N ILE A 74 -6.83 13.67 -9.82
CA ILE A 74 -6.71 12.33 -9.27
C ILE A 74 -7.84 12.14 -8.27
N VAL A 75 -8.66 11.13 -8.49
CA VAL A 75 -9.76 10.75 -7.60
C VAL A 75 -9.37 9.47 -6.87
N ASP A 76 -9.27 9.57 -5.54
CA ASP A 76 -9.01 8.44 -4.64
C ASP A 76 -10.29 8.02 -3.93
N PHE A 77 -10.76 6.81 -4.25
CA PHE A 77 -11.89 6.17 -3.61
C PHE A 77 -11.38 5.41 -2.39
N TYR A 78 -11.79 5.85 -1.21
CA TYR A 78 -11.35 5.30 0.07
C TYR A 78 -12.55 4.99 0.97
N ALA A 79 -12.26 4.26 2.05
CA ALA A 79 -13.16 4.05 3.17
C ALA A 79 -12.40 4.12 4.49
N SER A 80 -13.08 4.56 5.55
CA SER A 80 -12.47 4.78 6.87
C SER A 80 -11.97 3.49 7.54
N TRP A 81 -12.55 2.34 7.20
CA TRP A 81 -12.19 1.01 7.72
C TRP A 81 -11.11 0.31 6.88
N CYS A 82 -10.67 0.90 5.77
CA CYS A 82 -9.70 0.31 4.86
C CYS A 82 -8.25 0.59 5.32
N GLY A 83 -7.61 -0.43 5.91
CA GLY A 83 -6.21 -0.34 6.35
C GLY A 83 -5.20 0.07 5.26
N PRO A 84 -5.21 -0.56 4.07
CA PRO A 84 -4.33 -0.18 2.96
C PRO A 84 -4.55 1.26 2.46
N CYS A 85 -5.78 1.76 2.51
CA CYS A 85 -6.12 3.11 2.06
C CYS A 85 -5.41 4.19 2.89
N VAL A 86 -5.21 3.96 4.19
CA VAL A 86 -4.45 4.88 5.07
C VAL A 86 -2.98 4.97 4.65
N MET A 87 -2.40 3.89 4.10
CA MET A 87 -1.04 3.93 3.57
C MET A 87 -0.97 4.67 2.24
N LEU A 88 -1.95 4.45 1.36
CA LEU A 88 -2.06 5.16 0.09
C LEU A 88 -2.21 6.67 0.32
N ALA A 89 -3.03 7.07 1.30
CA ALA A 89 -3.21 8.47 1.67
C ALA A 89 -1.88 9.17 1.97
N LYS A 90 -0.93 8.51 2.63
CA LYS A 90 0.40 9.05 2.91
C LYS A 90 1.26 9.20 1.67
N GLU A 91 1.17 8.27 0.72
CA GLU A 91 1.89 8.38 -0.54
C GLU A 91 1.32 9.50 -1.41
N LEU A 92 -0.01 9.67 -1.43
CA LEU A 92 -0.65 10.81 -2.10
C LEU A 92 -0.24 12.15 -1.48
N ASP A 93 -0.12 12.23 -0.15
CA ASP A 93 0.35 13.45 0.52
C ASP A 93 1.80 13.81 0.11
N LYS A 94 2.69 12.82 -0.07
CA LYS A 94 4.05 13.06 -0.59
C LYS A 94 4.03 13.56 -2.03
N VAL A 95 3.23 12.93 -2.87
CA VAL A 95 3.07 13.34 -4.28
C VAL A 95 2.51 14.76 -4.35
N ALA A 96 1.56 15.11 -3.48
CA ALA A 96 1.02 16.45 -3.36
C ALA A 96 2.07 17.48 -2.90
N ASP A 97 2.97 17.12 -1.98
CA ASP A 97 4.05 18.00 -1.53
C ASP A 97 5.06 18.28 -2.66
N GLU A 98 5.37 17.27 -3.49
CA GLU A 98 6.33 17.41 -4.60
C GLU A 98 5.75 18.11 -5.83
N LEU A 99 4.50 17.81 -6.20
CA LEU A 99 3.83 18.39 -7.38
C LEU A 99 3.08 19.69 -7.05
N GLY A 100 2.75 19.92 -5.78
CA GLY A 100 2.06 21.11 -5.29
C GLY A 100 0.77 21.39 -6.06
N ASP A 101 0.67 22.62 -6.57
CA ASP A 101 -0.48 23.10 -7.32
C ASP A 101 -0.57 22.57 -8.76
N ALA A 102 0.34 21.71 -9.23
CA ALA A 102 0.28 21.17 -10.59
C ALA A 102 -0.83 20.11 -10.76
N VAL A 103 -1.23 19.46 -9.67
CA VAL A 103 -2.22 18.38 -9.65
C VAL A 103 -3.30 18.67 -8.61
N THR A 104 -4.54 18.35 -8.96
CA THR A 104 -5.65 18.34 -8.01
C THR A 104 -5.88 16.92 -7.52
N ILE A 105 -5.83 16.70 -6.21
CA ILE A 105 -6.12 15.39 -5.60
C ILE A 105 -7.42 15.51 -4.82
N VAL A 106 -8.39 14.68 -5.17
CA VAL A 106 -9.68 14.59 -4.49
C VAL A 106 -9.87 13.20 -3.91
N LYS A 107 -10.43 13.16 -2.70
CA LYS A 107 -10.77 11.93 -1.99
C LYS A 107 -12.27 11.82 -1.85
N VAL A 108 -12.80 10.66 -2.22
CA VAL A 108 -14.23 10.36 -2.14
C VAL A 108 -14.42 9.17 -1.22
N ASP A 109 -15.29 9.34 -0.23
CA ASP A 109 -15.63 8.28 0.71
C ASP A 109 -16.73 7.41 0.10
N CYS A 110 -16.42 6.13 -0.15
CA CYS A 110 -17.40 5.20 -0.71
C CYS A 110 -18.49 4.79 0.29
N ASP A 111 -18.28 4.95 1.60
CA ASP A 111 -19.31 4.65 2.61
C ASP A 111 -20.36 5.78 2.68
N GLU A 112 -19.95 7.04 2.42
CA GLU A 112 -20.89 8.18 2.39
C GLU A 112 -21.60 8.29 1.03
N GLU A 113 -20.92 7.97 -0.06
CA GLU A 113 -21.42 8.13 -1.44
C GLU A 113 -21.59 6.77 -2.14
N GLU A 114 -22.38 5.88 -1.55
CA GLU A 114 -22.62 4.51 -2.07
C GLU A 114 -23.19 4.51 -3.50
N GLU A 115 -24.06 5.48 -3.82
CA GLU A 115 -24.66 5.60 -5.15
C GLU A 115 -23.59 5.86 -6.23
N LEU A 116 -22.65 6.75 -5.95
CA LEU A 116 -21.56 7.09 -6.87
C LEU A 116 -20.57 5.94 -6.98
N ALA A 117 -20.24 5.26 -5.88
CA ALA A 117 -19.43 4.06 -5.89
C ALA A 117 -20.08 2.94 -6.74
N GLY A 118 -21.40 2.81 -6.68
CA GLY A 118 -22.18 1.89 -7.51
C GLY A 118 -22.16 2.25 -8.99
N GLN A 119 -22.35 3.53 -9.34
CA GLN A 119 -22.31 4.01 -10.73
C GLN A 119 -20.94 3.85 -11.37
N LEU A 120 -19.88 4.17 -10.62
CA LEU A 120 -18.50 3.96 -11.04
C LEU A 120 -18.06 2.50 -10.89
N GLN A 121 -18.92 1.61 -10.40
CA GLN A 121 -18.67 0.19 -10.30
C GLN A 121 -17.37 -0.12 -9.53
N ILE A 122 -17.14 0.58 -8.41
CA ILE A 122 -15.97 0.38 -7.55
C ILE A 122 -16.13 -0.95 -6.82
N ARG A 123 -15.30 -1.95 -7.18
CA ARG A 123 -15.38 -3.33 -6.63
C ARG A 123 -14.34 -3.62 -5.57
N GLY A 124 -13.34 -2.75 -5.45
CA GLY A 124 -12.25 -2.88 -4.48
C GLY A 124 -11.74 -1.52 -4.05
N LEU A 125 -11.29 -1.44 -2.79
CA LEU A 125 -10.64 -0.26 -2.24
C LEU A 125 -9.18 -0.61 -1.90
N PRO A 126 -8.23 0.31 -2.09
CA PRO A 126 -8.40 1.62 -2.73
C PRO A 126 -8.51 1.52 -4.26
N THR A 127 -9.29 2.42 -4.86
CA THR A 127 -9.33 2.62 -6.32
C THR A 127 -8.92 4.04 -6.65
N LEU A 128 -7.95 4.20 -7.55
CA LEU A 128 -7.51 5.49 -8.06
C LEU A 128 -8.02 5.69 -9.49
N VAL A 129 -8.48 6.90 -9.77
CA VAL A 129 -8.90 7.32 -11.11
C VAL A 129 -8.13 8.58 -11.50
N PHE A 130 -7.38 8.49 -12.58
CA PHE A 130 -6.60 9.58 -13.14
C PHE A 130 -7.35 10.17 -14.33
N ILE A 131 -7.52 11.48 -14.32
CA ILE A 131 -8.25 12.22 -15.35
C ILE A 131 -7.34 13.31 -15.90
N SER A 132 -6.98 13.21 -17.17
CA SER A 132 -6.19 14.22 -17.87
C SER A 132 -7.01 15.49 -18.14
N PRO A 133 -6.39 16.68 -18.10
CA PRO A 133 -7.08 17.94 -18.33
C PRO A 133 -7.56 18.10 -19.79
N ASP A 134 -6.81 17.59 -20.75
CA ASP A 134 -7.09 17.77 -22.19
C ASP A 134 -8.25 16.92 -22.72
N GLY A 135 -8.72 15.94 -21.95
CA GLY A 135 -9.84 15.07 -22.33
C GLY A 135 -9.58 14.15 -23.53
N GLU A 136 -8.37 14.17 -24.10
CA GLU A 136 -7.96 13.31 -25.21
C GLU A 136 -7.73 11.86 -24.77
N LYS A 137 -7.28 11.65 -23.52
CA LYS A 137 -7.03 10.32 -22.95
C LYS A 137 -8.23 9.86 -22.10
N PRO A 138 -8.64 8.58 -22.19
CA PRO A 138 -9.67 8.03 -21.33
C PRO A 138 -9.20 8.04 -19.87
N ALA A 139 -10.13 8.18 -18.92
CA ALA A 139 -9.80 8.13 -17.51
C ALA A 139 -9.15 6.79 -17.14
N LEU A 140 -7.90 6.83 -16.67
CA LEU A 140 -7.17 5.63 -16.26
C LEU A 140 -7.59 5.23 -14.85
N ARG A 141 -8.03 3.98 -14.70
CA ARG A 141 -8.40 3.42 -13.40
C ARG A 141 -7.36 2.41 -12.96
N THR A 142 -6.92 2.52 -11.71
CA THR A 142 -5.98 1.60 -11.11
C THR A 142 -6.48 1.17 -9.75
N GLU A 143 -6.49 -0.13 -9.50
CA GLU A 143 -6.91 -0.70 -8.22
C GLU A 143 -5.67 -1.13 -7.42
N GLY A 144 -5.72 -0.91 -6.11
CA GLY A 144 -4.69 -1.34 -5.18
C GLY A 144 -3.74 -0.25 -4.69
N LEU A 145 -2.80 -0.66 -3.83
CA LEU A 145 -1.84 0.24 -3.21
C LEU A 145 -0.72 0.56 -4.21
N LEU A 146 -0.62 1.82 -4.61
CA LEU A 146 0.47 2.33 -5.43
C LEU A 146 1.46 3.13 -4.58
N PRO A 147 2.78 2.93 -4.76
CA PRO A 147 3.78 3.82 -4.17
C PRO A 147 3.78 5.17 -4.89
N SER A 148 4.29 6.21 -4.23
CA SER A 148 4.38 7.57 -4.78
C SER A 148 5.14 7.63 -6.10
N ASP A 149 6.20 6.83 -6.28
CA ASP A 149 6.97 6.77 -7.53
C ASP A 149 6.10 6.36 -8.73
N THR A 150 5.31 5.30 -8.59
CA THR A 150 4.41 4.82 -9.65
C THR A 150 3.32 5.85 -9.97
N ILE A 151 2.80 6.54 -8.96
CA ILE A 151 1.82 7.61 -9.17
C ILE A 151 2.42 8.73 -10.04
N LYS A 152 3.68 9.12 -9.80
CA LYS A 152 4.38 10.12 -10.62
C LYS A 152 4.61 9.63 -12.05
N GLU A 153 4.97 8.36 -12.23
CA GLU A 153 5.14 7.78 -13.57
C GLU A 153 3.83 7.79 -14.37
N ILE A 154 2.71 7.44 -13.72
CA ILE A 154 1.38 7.49 -14.35
C ILE A 154 1.06 8.93 -14.74
N ILE A 155 1.27 9.88 -13.83
CA ILE A 155 1.07 11.30 -14.10
C ILE A 155 1.94 11.76 -15.28
N ALA A 156 3.21 11.37 -15.35
CA ALA A 156 4.12 11.76 -16.42
C ALA A 156 3.78 11.13 -17.79
N ASN A 157 3.16 9.95 -17.81
CA ASN A 157 2.73 9.29 -19.05
C ASN A 157 1.34 9.74 -19.52
N GLU A 158 0.44 10.07 -18.58
CA GLU A 158 -0.96 10.42 -18.85
C GLU A 158 -1.19 11.93 -18.98
N LEU A 159 -0.29 12.77 -18.48
CA LEU A 159 -0.16 14.18 -18.88
C LEU A 159 0.69 14.35 -20.14
#